data_AF-A0A538TT10-F1
#
_entry.id   AF-A0A538TT10-F1
#
_cell.length_a   1.000
_cell.length_b   1.000
_cell.length_c   1.000
_cell.angle_alpha   90.00
_cell.angle_beta   90.00
_cell.angle_gamma   90.00
#
_symmetry.space_group_name_H-M   'P 1'
#
loop_
_entity.id
_entity.type
_entity.pdbx_description
1 polymer ?
#
loop_
_entity_poly.entity_id
_entity_poly.type
_entity_poly.pdbx_seq_one_letter_code
_entity_poly.pdbx_strand_id
1 'polypeptide(L)'
;MAQRSIADTVETKATNPPQVPYDSIQPPPSPEHTKSAGKAFLYNLAVPGAGHLYAGYKRGWVNIGVEGLSWITYFYYRDRGHTKEDEFQAYADDHWDYARWISQCGCGGSPEDSLIRGFRDNNRQQYYEDIGKISTYFGGWQDYNASTKESADRRFYRGIRNDSNNFLKNANYALAAAFVNRIVSAVDVLRLVKKKGRGVELGGDTSLFIRLHSKPFNRDNGIGVQLSKRI
;
A
#
# COMPACT_ATOMS: atom_id res chain seq x y z
N MET A 1 -77.32 68.99 -17.19
CA MET A 1 -76.23 69.62 -17.95
C MET A 1 -75.71 70.77 -17.10
N ALA A 2 -74.48 70.89 -16.62
CA ALA A 2 -73.23 70.17 -16.84
C ALA A 2 -72.45 70.16 -15.50
N GLN A 3 -71.85 69.03 -15.15
CA GLN A 3 -70.99 68.86 -13.97
C GLN A 3 -69.56 69.22 -14.38
N ARG A 4 -68.95 70.21 -13.70
CA ARG A 4 -67.52 70.48 -13.77
C ARG A 4 -66.82 69.60 -12.72
N SER A 5 -66.03 68.62 -13.16
CA SER A 5 -65.04 67.95 -12.31
C SER A 5 -63.65 68.48 -12.66
N ILE A 6 -62.97 68.95 -11.63
CA ILE A 6 -61.57 69.39 -11.62
C ILE A 6 -60.77 68.13 -11.29
N ALA A 7 -59.89 67.71 -12.19
CA ALA A 7 -58.93 66.64 -11.91
C ALA A 7 -57.58 67.29 -11.60
N ASP A 8 -57.24 67.41 -10.32
CA ASP A 8 -55.89 67.73 -9.88
C ASP A 8 -54.98 66.54 -10.19
N THR A 9 -53.95 66.78 -11.01
CA THR A 9 -52.93 65.78 -11.30
C THR A 9 -51.83 65.93 -10.25
N VAL A 10 -51.75 65.02 -9.28
CA VAL A 10 -50.61 64.95 -8.35
C VAL A 10 -49.48 64.21 -9.06
N GLU A 11 -48.47 64.95 -9.49
CA GLU A 11 -47.24 64.42 -10.08
C GLU A 11 -46.38 63.79 -8.96
N THR A 12 -46.39 62.46 -8.85
CA THR A 12 -45.49 61.74 -7.93
C THR A 12 -44.09 61.70 -8.52
N LYS A 13 -43.25 62.64 -8.08
CA LYS A 13 -41.81 62.69 -8.36
C LYS A 13 -41.14 61.40 -7.88
N ALA A 14 -40.73 60.53 -8.81
CA ALA A 14 -39.93 59.35 -8.51
C ALA A 14 -38.60 59.77 -7.89
N THR A 15 -38.42 59.54 -6.59
CA THR A 15 -37.12 59.69 -5.92
C THR A 15 -36.25 58.49 -6.27
N ASN A 16 -35.14 58.73 -6.98
CA ASN A 16 -34.14 57.71 -7.22
C ASN A 16 -33.62 57.14 -5.89
N PRO A 17 -33.48 55.81 -5.75
CA PRO A 17 -32.88 55.21 -4.56
C PRO A 17 -31.42 55.67 -4.41
N PRO A 18 -30.92 55.80 -3.18
CA PRO A 18 -29.56 56.27 -2.92
C PRO A 18 -28.54 55.39 -3.67
N GLN A 19 -27.73 56.03 -4.51
CA GLN A 19 -26.67 55.37 -5.25
C GLN A 19 -25.53 55.05 -4.28
N VAL A 20 -25.27 53.77 -4.05
CA VAL A 20 -24.11 53.31 -3.28
C VAL A 20 -22.87 53.54 -4.16
N PRO A 21 -21.80 54.21 -3.68
CA PRO A 21 -20.59 54.44 -4.47
C PRO A 21 -20.03 53.12 -5.04
N TYR A 22 -19.93 53.04 -6.36
CA TYR A 22 -19.40 51.87 -7.10
C TYR A 22 -17.98 51.46 -6.68
N ASP A 23 -17.22 52.36 -6.05
CA ASP A 23 -15.87 52.11 -5.51
C ASP A 23 -15.84 51.16 -4.29
N SER A 24 -17.00 50.78 -3.74
CA SER A 24 -17.08 49.88 -2.58
C SER A 24 -17.29 48.40 -2.92
N ILE A 25 -17.43 48.06 -4.21
CA ILE A 25 -17.50 46.67 -4.65
C ILE A 25 -16.07 46.18 -4.85
N GLN A 26 -15.44 45.66 -3.78
CA GLN A 26 -14.29 44.79 -3.99
C GLN A 26 -14.74 43.69 -4.97
N PRO A 27 -14.03 43.46 -6.09
CA PRO A 27 -14.35 42.33 -6.94
C PRO A 27 -14.38 41.08 -6.04
N PRO A 28 -15.34 40.16 -6.24
CA PRO A 28 -15.38 38.95 -5.45
C PRO A 28 -13.97 38.35 -5.43
N PRO A 29 -13.44 37.94 -4.27
CA PRO A 29 -12.08 37.43 -4.19
C PRO A 29 -11.91 36.41 -5.31
N SER A 30 -10.92 36.64 -6.19
CA SER A 30 -10.64 35.75 -7.31
C SER A 30 -10.69 34.32 -6.77
N PRO A 31 -11.45 33.39 -7.39
CA PRO A 31 -11.53 32.03 -6.88
C PRO A 31 -10.10 31.51 -6.75
N GLU A 32 -9.66 31.29 -5.51
CA GLU A 32 -8.35 30.72 -5.20
C GLU A 32 -8.26 29.45 -6.05
N HIS A 33 -7.31 29.37 -7.00
CA HIS A 33 -7.20 28.26 -7.95
C HIS A 33 -7.29 26.92 -7.20
N THR A 34 -8.47 26.30 -7.19
CA THR A 34 -8.71 25.10 -6.40
C THR A 34 -8.02 23.95 -7.11
N LYS A 35 -7.01 23.36 -6.45
CA LYS A 35 -6.23 22.26 -7.01
C LYS A 35 -7.14 21.04 -7.22
N SER A 36 -6.98 20.36 -8.36
CA SER A 36 -7.78 19.18 -8.72
C SER A 36 -7.67 18.05 -7.67
N ALA A 37 -8.81 17.61 -7.14
CA ALA A 37 -8.88 16.51 -6.17
C ALA A 37 -8.40 15.17 -6.76
N GLY A 38 -8.70 14.94 -8.04
CA GLY A 38 -8.26 13.74 -8.74
C GLY A 38 -6.73 13.68 -8.88
N LYS A 39 -6.10 14.80 -9.28
CA LYS A 39 -4.63 14.88 -9.35
C LYS A 39 -3.99 14.68 -7.98
N ALA A 40 -4.53 15.32 -6.95
CA ALA A 40 -4.05 15.15 -5.57
C ALA A 40 -4.13 13.68 -5.13
N PHE A 41 -5.23 13.00 -5.42
CA PHE A 41 -5.39 11.58 -5.11
C PHE A 41 -4.36 10.71 -5.85
N LEU A 42 -4.19 10.89 -7.17
CA LEU A 42 -3.22 10.13 -7.95
C LEU A 42 -1.79 10.35 -7.48
N TYR A 43 -1.42 11.59 -7.14
CA TYR A 43 -0.10 11.87 -6.59
C TYR A 43 0.15 11.14 -5.26
N ASN A 44 -0.85 11.01 -4.38
CA ASN A 44 -0.70 10.24 -3.15
C ASN A 44 -0.63 8.72 -3.37
N LEU A 45 -1.31 8.20 -4.40
CA LEU A 45 -1.14 6.80 -4.79
C LEU A 45 0.26 6.51 -5.32
N ALA A 46 0.86 7.46 -6.06
CA ALA A 46 2.23 7.32 -6.54
C ALA A 46 3.24 7.46 -5.39
N VAL A 47 3.15 8.57 -4.65
CA VAL A 47 4.04 8.89 -3.53
C VAL A 47 3.20 9.46 -2.38
N PRO A 48 3.06 8.72 -1.26
CA PRO A 48 2.27 9.17 -0.12
C PRO A 48 2.72 10.55 0.38
N GLY A 49 1.78 11.50 0.45
CA GLY A 49 2.03 12.89 0.83
C GLY A 49 2.24 13.86 -0.33
N ALA A 50 2.58 13.41 -1.54
CA ALA A 50 2.77 14.30 -2.69
C ALA A 50 1.49 15.04 -3.10
N GLY A 51 0.34 14.35 -2.99
CA GLY A 51 -0.99 14.93 -3.21
C GLY A 51 -1.35 16.01 -2.20
N HIS A 52 -0.98 15.83 -0.93
CA HIS A 52 -1.17 16.85 0.10
C HIS A 52 -0.36 18.09 -0.21
N LEU A 53 0.92 17.94 -0.57
CA LEU A 53 1.79 19.05 -0.92
C LEU A 53 1.27 19.78 -2.17
N TYR A 54 0.84 19.05 -3.19
CA TYR A 54 0.18 19.61 -4.37
C TYR A 54 -1.06 20.43 -4.02
N ALA A 55 -1.86 19.96 -3.05
CA ALA A 55 -3.04 20.66 -2.52
C ALA A 55 -2.69 21.75 -1.48
N GLY A 56 -1.42 22.05 -1.23
CA GLY A 56 -0.95 23.10 -0.32
C GLY A 56 -0.87 22.71 1.16
N TYR A 57 -1.10 21.43 1.50
CA TYR A 57 -1.07 20.94 2.88
C TYR A 57 0.31 20.43 3.26
N LYS A 58 1.01 21.16 4.15
CA LYS A 58 2.34 20.79 4.67
C LYS A 58 2.38 19.43 5.38
N ARG A 59 1.23 18.91 5.84
CA ARG A 59 1.13 17.56 6.43
C ARG A 59 1.50 16.42 5.48
N GLY A 60 1.63 16.70 4.18
CA GLY A 60 2.20 15.75 3.21
C GLY A 60 3.61 15.29 3.56
N TRP A 61 4.44 16.16 4.17
CA TRP A 61 5.81 15.82 4.56
C TRP A 61 5.88 14.66 5.55
N VAL A 62 4.89 14.52 6.45
CA VAL A 62 4.82 13.40 7.40
C VAL A 62 4.65 12.08 6.65
N ASN A 63 3.77 12.04 5.64
CA ASN A 63 3.51 10.82 4.87
C ASN A 63 4.72 10.43 4.01
N ILE A 64 5.45 11.42 3.46
CA ILE A 64 6.71 11.20 2.74
C ILE A 64 7.77 10.64 3.71
N GLY A 65 7.88 11.21 4.92
CA GLY A 65 8.82 10.74 5.94
C GLY A 65 8.54 9.30 6.37
N VAL A 66 7.28 8.96 6.62
CA VAL A 66 6.85 7.58 6.93
C VAL A 66 7.17 6.64 5.78
N GLU A 67 6.85 7.03 4.54
CA GLU A 67 7.17 6.22 3.35
C GLU A 67 8.68 5.95 3.23
N GLY A 68 9.50 7.00 3.37
CA GLY A 68 10.95 6.89 3.32
C GLY A 68 11.50 5.97 4.42
N LEU A 69 11.02 6.12 5.66
CA LEU A 69 11.41 5.27 6.77
C LEU A 69 11.01 3.80 6.54
N SER A 70 9.83 3.56 5.99
CA SER A 70 9.38 2.20 5.64
C SER A 70 10.26 1.56 4.57
N TRP A 71 10.64 2.29 3.52
CA TRP A 71 11.56 1.75 2.50
C TRP A 71 12.96 1.49 3.04
N ILE A 72 13.52 2.41 3.84
CA ILE A 72 14.83 2.20 4.49
C ILE A 72 14.79 0.92 5.34
N THR A 73 13.74 0.76 6.15
CA THR A 73 13.55 -0.41 7.00
C THR A 73 13.39 -1.69 6.18
N TYR A 74 12.63 -1.63 5.08
CA TYR A 74 12.45 -2.75 4.15
C TYR A 74 13.78 -3.23 3.58
N PHE A 75 14.58 -2.33 3.00
CA PHE A 75 15.85 -2.69 2.37
C PHE A 75 16.86 -3.20 3.41
N TYR A 76 16.94 -2.55 4.57
CA TYR A 76 17.82 -2.97 5.67
C TYR A 76 17.58 -4.42 6.10
N TYR A 77 16.31 -4.80 6.28
CA TYR A 77 15.95 -6.14 6.71
C TYR A 77 15.96 -7.15 5.58
N ARG A 78 15.59 -6.76 4.36
CA ARG A 78 15.64 -7.64 3.19
C ARG A 78 17.07 -8.12 2.91
N ASP A 79 18.02 -7.19 2.91
CA ASP A 79 19.44 -7.48 2.64
C ASP A 79 20.02 -8.48 3.66
N ARG A 80 19.75 -8.25 4.95
CA ARG A 80 20.15 -9.17 6.03
C ARG A 80 19.45 -10.52 5.97
N GLY A 81 18.19 -10.52 5.58
CA GLY A 81 17.41 -11.74 5.37
C GLY A 81 18.04 -12.62 4.30
N HIS A 82 18.41 -12.04 3.16
CA HIS A 82 19.09 -12.75 2.06
C HIS A 82 20.52 -13.14 2.42
N THR A 83 21.28 -12.28 3.12
CA THR A 83 22.61 -12.66 3.62
C THR A 83 22.55 -13.90 4.52
N LYS A 84 21.57 -13.96 5.44
CA LYS A 84 21.36 -15.14 6.28
C LYS A 84 20.81 -16.33 5.50
N GLU A 85 20.09 -16.07 4.41
CA GLU A 85 19.63 -17.09 3.47
C GLU A 85 20.81 -17.80 2.80
N ASP A 86 21.72 -17.02 2.22
CA ASP A 86 22.94 -17.54 1.60
C ASP A 86 23.80 -18.32 2.62
N GLU A 87 23.92 -17.80 3.85
CA GLU A 87 24.65 -18.46 4.94
C GLU A 87 24.07 -19.84 5.30
N PHE A 88 22.75 -19.96 5.44
CA PHE A 88 22.16 -21.26 5.77
C PHE A 88 22.22 -22.24 4.60
N GLN A 89 22.10 -21.76 3.36
CA GLN A 89 22.19 -22.61 2.18
C GLN A 89 23.60 -23.19 2.05
N ALA A 90 24.62 -22.33 2.17
CA ALA A 90 26.02 -22.76 2.14
C ALA A 90 26.34 -23.74 3.27
N TYR A 91 25.83 -23.49 4.48
CA TYR A 91 26.02 -24.39 5.61
C TYR A 91 25.39 -25.76 5.36
N ALA A 92 24.15 -25.78 4.85
CA ALA A 92 23.47 -27.04 4.50
C ALA A 92 24.19 -27.80 3.39
N ASP A 93 24.71 -27.10 2.38
CA ASP A 93 25.45 -27.74 1.27
C ASP A 93 26.75 -28.42 1.73
N ASP A 94 27.36 -27.94 2.81
CA ASP A 94 28.58 -28.52 3.39
C ASP A 94 28.28 -29.65 4.41
N HIS A 95 27.17 -29.56 5.14
CA HIS A 95 26.89 -30.44 6.29
C HIS A 95 25.80 -31.50 6.04
N TRP A 96 24.93 -31.29 5.04
CA TRP A 96 23.88 -32.23 4.66
C TRP A 96 24.22 -32.92 3.34
N ASP A 97 24.20 -34.25 3.34
CA ASP A 97 24.51 -35.04 2.14
C ASP A 97 23.38 -36.02 1.79
N TYR A 98 23.04 -36.01 0.51
CA TYR A 98 21.98 -36.84 -0.05
C TYR A 98 22.35 -38.34 -0.04
N ALA A 99 23.59 -38.69 -0.36
CA ALA A 99 24.01 -40.09 -0.39
C ALA A 99 24.04 -40.70 1.02
N ARG A 100 24.48 -39.92 2.01
CA ARG A 100 24.39 -40.23 3.44
C ARG A 100 22.95 -40.49 3.85
N TRP A 101 22.03 -39.60 3.48
CA TRP A 101 20.62 -39.78 3.78
C TRP A 101 20.06 -41.09 3.22
N ILE A 102 20.31 -41.38 1.93
CA ILE A 102 19.86 -42.62 1.27
C ILE A 102 20.44 -43.86 1.95
N SER A 103 21.73 -43.83 2.30
CA SER A 103 22.39 -44.94 3.00
C SER A 103 21.80 -45.17 4.39
N GLN A 104 21.37 -44.11 5.09
CA GLN A 104 20.80 -44.20 6.43
C GLN A 104 19.34 -44.71 6.42
N CYS A 105 18.53 -44.27 5.46
CA CYS A 105 17.12 -44.66 5.40
C CYS A 105 16.87 -45.96 4.63
N GLY A 106 17.74 -46.35 3.69
CA GLY A 106 17.50 -47.44 2.75
C GLY A 106 16.31 -47.18 1.81
N CYS A 107 15.94 -45.91 1.62
CA CYS A 107 14.68 -45.47 0.99
C CYS A 107 14.85 -45.07 -0.49
N GLY A 108 15.87 -45.59 -1.17
CA GLY A 108 16.09 -45.33 -2.59
C GLY A 108 14.87 -45.70 -3.43
N GLY A 109 14.42 -44.78 -4.29
CA GLY A 109 13.24 -44.95 -5.14
C GLY A 109 11.91 -44.64 -4.46
N SER A 110 11.90 -44.17 -3.21
CA SER A 110 10.66 -43.76 -2.55
C SER A 110 10.08 -42.46 -3.14
N PRO A 111 8.81 -42.13 -2.84
CA PRO A 111 8.24 -40.84 -3.16
C PRO A 111 9.05 -39.67 -2.57
N GLU A 112 9.51 -39.78 -1.33
CA GLU A 112 10.32 -38.76 -0.65
C GLU A 112 11.67 -38.54 -1.34
N ASP A 113 12.28 -39.63 -1.81
CA ASP A 113 13.51 -39.58 -2.59
C ASP A 113 13.31 -38.82 -3.92
N SER A 114 12.18 -39.07 -4.59
CA SER A 114 11.80 -38.33 -5.80
C SER A 114 11.50 -36.85 -5.51
N LEU A 115 10.82 -36.56 -4.41
CA LEU A 115 10.46 -35.19 -4.00
C LEU A 115 11.69 -34.35 -3.67
N ILE A 116 12.62 -34.86 -2.85
CA ILE A 116 13.77 -34.06 -2.41
C ILE A 116 14.71 -33.74 -3.58
N ARG A 117 14.88 -34.68 -4.53
CA ARG A 117 15.60 -34.41 -5.79
C ARG A 117 14.87 -33.39 -6.65
N GLY A 118 13.54 -33.55 -6.80
CA GLY A 118 12.71 -32.61 -7.53
C GLY A 118 12.79 -31.18 -6.97
N PHE A 119 12.76 -31.02 -5.64
CA PHE A 119 12.94 -29.73 -4.98
C PHE A 119 14.35 -29.20 -5.13
N ARG A 120 15.39 -30.03 -4.97
CA ARG A 120 16.77 -29.57 -5.18
C ARG A 120 16.96 -28.94 -6.56
N ASP A 121 16.38 -29.56 -7.59
CA ASP A 121 16.60 -29.18 -8.97
C ASP A 121 15.65 -28.05 -9.45
N ASN A 122 14.44 -27.96 -8.88
CA ASN A 122 13.39 -27.03 -9.36
C ASN A 122 12.87 -26.02 -8.31
N ASN A 123 13.12 -26.26 -7.03
CA ASN A 123 12.64 -25.42 -5.92
C ASN A 123 13.60 -25.47 -4.72
N ARG A 124 14.76 -24.83 -4.87
CA ARG A 124 15.81 -24.81 -3.83
C ARG A 124 15.28 -24.34 -2.47
N GLN A 125 14.36 -23.37 -2.45
CA GLN A 125 13.78 -22.88 -1.20
C GLN A 125 13.05 -24.00 -0.43
N GLN A 126 12.25 -24.81 -1.13
CA GLN A 126 11.57 -25.95 -0.52
C GLN A 126 12.56 -27.04 -0.10
N TYR A 127 13.59 -27.31 -0.91
CA TYR A 127 14.65 -28.26 -0.58
C TYR A 127 15.29 -27.93 0.77
N TYR A 128 15.75 -26.67 0.94
CA TYR A 128 16.36 -26.21 2.19
C TYR A 128 15.37 -26.19 3.35
N GLU A 129 14.10 -25.90 3.10
CA GLU A 129 13.07 -26.01 4.13
C GLU A 129 12.95 -27.44 4.67
N ASP A 130 12.86 -28.40 3.76
CA ASP A 130 12.54 -29.79 4.06
C ASP A 130 13.66 -30.50 4.82
N ILE A 131 14.91 -30.37 4.38
CA ILE A 131 16.07 -31.01 5.05
C ILE A 131 16.24 -30.57 6.51
N GLY A 132 15.74 -29.38 6.86
CA GLY A 132 15.75 -28.87 8.23
C GLY A 132 14.52 -29.22 9.07
N LYS A 133 13.33 -29.24 8.45
CA LYS A 133 12.04 -29.37 9.15
C LYS A 133 11.50 -30.79 9.22
N ILE A 134 11.63 -31.57 8.14
CA ILE A 134 10.97 -32.87 8.01
C ILE A 134 11.89 -33.98 8.51
N SER A 135 11.42 -34.75 9.50
CA SER A 135 12.23 -35.77 10.17
C SER A 135 12.76 -36.86 9.24
N THR A 136 12.05 -37.12 8.14
CA THR A 136 12.47 -38.08 7.10
C THR A 136 13.87 -37.78 6.57
N TYR A 137 14.25 -36.51 6.45
CA TYR A 137 15.52 -36.09 5.86
C TYR A 137 16.65 -35.90 6.87
N PHE A 138 16.41 -36.14 8.17
CA PHE A 138 17.42 -35.86 9.20
C PHE A 138 18.66 -36.75 9.07
N GLY A 139 18.53 -37.94 8.49
CA GLY A 139 19.64 -38.85 8.23
C GLY A 139 20.73 -38.31 7.29
N GLY A 140 20.47 -37.21 6.58
CA GLY A 140 21.48 -36.57 5.72
C GLY A 140 22.44 -35.65 6.46
N TRP A 141 22.16 -35.22 7.69
CA TRP A 141 23.09 -34.38 8.46
C TRP A 141 24.31 -35.20 8.90
N GLN A 142 25.51 -34.63 8.78
CA GLN A 142 26.76 -35.35 9.02
C GLN A 142 26.91 -35.89 10.46
N ASP A 143 26.34 -35.19 11.43
CA ASP A 143 26.38 -35.53 12.86
C ASP A 143 25.10 -36.25 13.33
N TYR A 144 24.27 -36.72 12.38
CA TYR A 144 23.02 -37.40 12.69
C TYR A 144 23.25 -38.71 13.46
N ASN A 145 22.53 -38.86 14.57
CA ASN A 145 22.50 -40.09 15.34
C ASN A 145 21.10 -40.73 15.27
N ALA A 146 21.00 -41.92 14.68
CA ALA A 146 19.72 -42.62 14.51
C ALA A 146 19.06 -43.06 15.83
N SER A 147 19.84 -43.32 16.88
CA SER A 147 19.32 -43.75 18.19
C SER A 147 18.64 -42.60 18.94
N THR A 148 19.19 -41.39 18.84
CA THR A 148 18.67 -40.21 19.54
C THR A 148 17.86 -39.28 18.64
N LYS A 149 17.93 -39.46 17.32
CA LYS A 149 17.35 -38.57 16.29
C LYS A 149 17.83 -37.11 16.40
N GLU A 150 19.02 -36.92 16.95
CA GLU A 150 19.63 -35.60 17.16
C GLU A 150 20.67 -35.27 16.10
N SER A 151 20.86 -33.96 15.87
CA SER A 151 21.90 -33.38 15.03
C SER A 151 22.10 -31.92 15.49
N ALA A 152 23.27 -31.62 16.03
CA ALA A 152 23.71 -30.27 16.38
C ALA A 152 23.80 -29.37 15.15
N ASP A 153 24.29 -29.90 14.03
CA ASP A 153 24.41 -29.16 12.77
C ASP A 153 23.02 -28.72 12.26
N ARG A 154 22.05 -29.62 12.29
CA ARG A 154 20.65 -29.29 11.98
C ARG A 154 20.09 -28.22 12.91
N ARG A 155 20.42 -28.27 14.21
CA ARG A 155 19.97 -27.25 15.18
C ARG A 155 20.59 -25.89 14.85
N PHE A 156 21.88 -25.84 14.55
CA PHE A 156 22.57 -24.62 14.13
C PHE A 156 21.98 -24.06 12.84
N TYR A 157 21.85 -24.90 11.80
CA TYR A 157 21.19 -24.60 10.54
C TYR A 157 19.79 -23.98 10.72
N ARG A 158 18.96 -24.59 11.57
CA ARG A 158 17.62 -24.08 11.86
C ARG A 158 17.65 -22.72 12.55
N GLY A 159 18.67 -22.43 13.36
CA GLY A 159 18.90 -21.14 13.98
C GLY A 159 19.11 -20.04 12.95
N ILE A 160 20.12 -20.19 12.09
CA ILE A 160 20.42 -19.23 11.03
C ILE A 160 19.27 -19.07 10.01
N ARG A 161 18.57 -20.16 9.69
CA ARG A 161 17.35 -20.12 8.87
C ARG A 161 16.22 -19.35 9.56
N ASN A 162 16.07 -19.50 10.88
CA ASN A 162 15.09 -18.74 11.65
C ASN A 162 15.41 -17.24 11.63
N ASP A 163 16.69 -16.88 11.74
CA ASP A 163 17.12 -15.48 11.65
C ASP A 163 16.81 -14.86 10.28
N SER A 164 17.11 -15.58 9.20
CA SER A 164 16.72 -15.17 7.83
C SER A 164 15.21 -14.91 7.74
N ASN A 165 14.40 -15.87 8.21
CA ASN A 165 12.94 -15.74 8.21
C ASN A 165 12.45 -14.54 9.03
N ASN A 166 13.06 -14.28 10.19
CA ASN A 166 12.70 -13.14 11.03
C ASN A 166 13.01 -11.80 10.34
N PHE A 167 14.18 -11.69 9.69
CA PHE A 167 14.53 -10.50 8.91
C PHE A 167 13.59 -10.30 7.72
N LEU A 168 13.34 -11.31 6.90
CA LEU A 168 12.42 -11.21 5.76
C LEU A 168 10.98 -10.90 6.21
N LYS A 169 10.55 -11.43 7.36
CA LYS A 169 9.26 -11.08 7.98
C LYS A 169 9.20 -9.61 8.38
N ASN A 170 10.25 -9.06 8.99
CA ASN A 170 10.31 -7.64 9.34
C ASN A 170 10.33 -6.75 8.09
N ALA A 171 10.99 -7.17 7.01
CA ALA A 171 10.91 -6.50 5.72
C ALA A 171 9.46 -6.46 5.22
N ASN A 172 8.72 -7.58 5.28
CA ASN A 172 7.31 -7.63 4.90
C ASN A 172 6.43 -6.71 5.75
N TYR A 173 6.70 -6.55 7.05
CA TYR A 173 5.99 -5.58 7.88
C TYR A 173 6.26 -4.13 7.47
N ALA A 174 7.50 -3.80 7.10
CA ALA A 174 7.83 -2.48 6.58
C ALA A 174 7.12 -2.19 5.24
N LEU A 175 7.07 -3.18 4.35
CA LEU A 175 6.33 -3.08 3.08
C LEU A 175 4.82 -2.90 3.32
N ALA A 176 4.24 -3.65 4.26
CA ALA A 176 2.84 -3.51 4.64
C ALA A 176 2.55 -2.11 5.22
N ALA A 177 3.46 -1.56 6.04
CA ALA A 177 3.33 -0.21 6.58
C ALA A 177 3.33 0.85 5.48
N ALA A 178 4.23 0.76 4.49
CA ALA A 178 4.25 1.65 3.32
C ALA A 178 2.92 1.58 2.54
N PHE A 179 2.41 0.37 2.31
CA PHE A 179 1.13 0.17 1.62
C PHE A 179 -0.06 0.79 2.38
N VAL A 180 -0.12 0.60 3.70
CA VAL A 180 -1.16 1.21 4.55
C VAL A 180 -1.05 2.73 4.54
N ASN A 181 0.16 3.27 4.69
CA ASN A 181 0.41 4.71 4.62
C ASN A 181 -0.11 5.30 3.30
N ARG A 182 0.16 4.63 2.17
CA ARG A 182 -0.33 5.04 0.85
C ARG A 182 -1.84 5.11 0.75
N ILE A 183 -2.56 4.09 1.21
CA ILE A 183 -4.03 4.07 1.18
C ILE A 183 -4.59 5.18 2.08
N VAL A 184 -4.12 5.26 3.32
CA VAL A 184 -4.59 6.26 4.29
C VAL A 184 -4.33 7.67 3.77
N SER A 185 -3.14 7.93 3.24
CA SER A 185 -2.77 9.22 2.67
C SER A 185 -3.66 9.60 1.47
N ALA A 186 -3.92 8.67 0.55
CA ALA A 186 -4.77 8.92 -0.61
C ALA A 186 -6.23 9.23 -0.23
N VAL A 187 -6.79 8.49 0.74
CA VAL A 187 -8.14 8.75 1.25
C VAL A 187 -8.20 10.10 1.99
N ASP A 188 -7.17 10.41 2.78
CA ASP A 188 -7.11 11.65 3.55
C ASP A 188 -7.07 12.90 2.66
N VAL A 189 -6.24 12.92 1.61
CA VAL A 189 -6.21 14.06 0.69
C VAL A 189 -7.52 14.22 -0.08
N LEU A 190 -8.17 13.12 -0.45
CA LEU A 190 -9.46 13.16 -1.15
C LEU A 190 -10.54 13.82 -0.28
N ARG A 191 -10.56 13.53 1.03
CA ARG A 191 -11.46 14.18 1.99
C ARG A 191 -11.14 15.66 2.18
N LEU A 192 -9.85 16.02 2.28
CA LEU A 192 -9.42 17.41 2.42
C LEU A 192 -9.85 18.28 1.24
N VAL A 193 -9.55 17.82 0.01
CA VAL A 193 -9.83 18.62 -1.17
C VAL A 193 -11.34 18.72 -1.42
N LYS A 194 -12.12 17.66 -1.14
CA LYS A 194 -13.59 17.72 -1.18
C LYS A 194 -14.20 18.73 -0.22
N LYS A 195 -13.64 18.88 0.99
CA LYS A 195 -14.13 19.87 1.98
C LYS A 195 -13.91 21.32 1.51
N LYS A 196 -13.01 21.56 0.56
CA LYS A 196 -12.74 22.88 -0.05
C LYS A 196 -13.61 23.22 -1.28
N GLY A 197 -14.56 22.37 -1.69
CA GLY A 197 -15.61 22.68 -2.66
C GLY A 197 -15.43 22.06 -4.06
N ARG A 198 -16.45 21.28 -4.47
CA ARG A 198 -16.71 20.63 -5.78
C ARG A 198 -15.92 19.34 -6.12
N GLY A 199 -16.52 18.56 -7.03
CA GLY A 199 -16.29 17.13 -7.29
C GLY A 199 -14.89 16.72 -7.74
N VAL A 200 -14.65 15.40 -7.79
CA VAL A 200 -13.35 14.82 -8.15
C VAL A 200 -13.12 14.91 -9.66
N GLU A 201 -12.59 16.03 -10.10
CA GLU A 201 -12.12 16.21 -11.48
C GLU A 201 -10.62 15.88 -11.53
N LEU A 202 -10.19 15.02 -12.47
CA LEU A 202 -8.78 14.65 -12.67
C LEU A 202 -8.03 15.69 -13.54
N GLY A 203 -8.74 16.72 -14.02
CA GLY A 203 -8.26 17.72 -14.98
C GLY A 203 -8.39 17.24 -16.43
N GLY A 204 -8.79 18.14 -17.34
CA GLY A 204 -9.02 17.87 -18.76
C GLY A 204 -10.11 16.84 -19.01
N ASP A 205 -11.38 17.25 -18.99
CA ASP A 205 -12.63 16.49 -19.24
C ASP A 205 -12.77 15.09 -18.62
N THR A 206 -11.82 14.66 -17.79
CA THR A 206 -11.70 13.32 -17.24
C THR A 206 -12.10 13.35 -15.78
N SER A 207 -13.06 12.50 -15.45
CA SER A 207 -13.63 12.36 -14.12
C SER A 207 -13.46 10.92 -13.63
N LEU A 208 -13.12 10.78 -12.35
CA LEU A 208 -13.01 9.48 -11.68
C LEU A 208 -14.08 9.40 -10.60
N PHE A 209 -14.98 8.45 -10.76
CA PHE A 209 -16.00 8.12 -9.78
C PHE A 209 -15.57 6.87 -9.02
N ILE A 210 -15.25 7.04 -7.73
CA ILE A 210 -15.08 5.92 -6.81
C ILE A 210 -16.38 5.78 -6.02
N ARG A 211 -17.13 4.70 -6.25
CA ARG A 211 -18.31 4.35 -5.45
C ARG A 211 -17.92 3.26 -4.46
N LEU A 212 -17.97 3.60 -3.18
CA LEU A 212 -17.88 2.64 -2.09
C LEU A 212 -19.31 2.22 -1.75
N HIS A 213 -19.64 0.95 -1.98
CA HIS A 213 -20.85 0.36 -1.41
C HIS A 213 -20.43 -0.50 -0.20
N SER A 214 -20.70 0.01 1.00
CA SER A 214 -20.59 -0.76 2.23
C SER A 214 -21.94 -0.86 2.90
N LYS A 215 -22.44 -2.08 3.09
CA LYS A 215 -23.54 -2.37 4.02
C LYS A 215 -22.93 -3.11 5.20
N PRO A 216 -23.08 -2.63 6.45
CA PRO A 216 -22.57 -3.38 7.60
C PRO A 216 -23.24 -4.76 7.60
N PHE A 217 -22.42 -5.81 7.78
CA PHE A 217 -22.81 -7.23 7.86
C PHE A 217 -23.26 -7.95 6.57
N ASN A 218 -23.00 -7.40 5.37
CA ASN A 218 -23.22 -8.13 4.10
C ASN A 218 -21.89 -8.48 3.37
N ARG A 219 -21.85 -9.64 2.68
CA ARG A 219 -20.68 -10.10 1.89
C ARG A 219 -20.46 -9.29 0.61
N ASP A 220 -21.42 -8.48 0.19
CA ASP A 220 -21.39 -7.68 -1.05
C ASP A 220 -20.70 -6.31 -0.90
N ASN A 221 -19.75 -6.18 0.02
CA ASN A 221 -18.96 -4.95 0.11
C ASN A 221 -18.07 -4.84 -1.13
N GLY A 222 -18.26 -3.78 -1.91
CA GLY A 222 -17.62 -3.61 -3.21
C GLY A 222 -17.09 -2.21 -3.41
N ILE A 223 -15.93 -2.12 -4.05
CA ILE A 223 -15.33 -0.87 -4.52
C ILE A 223 -15.54 -0.81 -6.03
N GLY A 224 -16.39 0.12 -6.48
CA GLY A 224 -16.56 0.41 -7.91
C GLY A 224 -15.68 1.59 -8.32
N VAL A 225 -14.85 1.41 -9.34
CA VAL A 225 -14.05 2.48 -9.94
C VAL A 225 -14.54 2.71 -11.37
N GLN A 226 -15.00 3.92 -11.67
CA GLN A 226 -15.48 4.28 -13.00
C GLN A 226 -14.74 5.53 -13.48
N LEU A 227 -14.06 5.40 -14.62
CA LEU A 227 -13.44 6.51 -15.33
C LEU A 227 -14.41 6.99 -16.41
N SER A 228 -14.65 8.30 -16.49
CA SER A 228 -15.51 8.89 -17.52
C SER A 228 -14.83 10.11 -18.12
N LYS A 229 -14.80 10.18 -19.45
CA LYS A 229 -14.27 11.30 -20.23
C LYS A 229 -15.46 12.00 -20.89
N ARG A 230 -15.66 13.29 -20.62
CA ARG A 230 -16.58 14.11 -21.42
C ARG A 230 -15.96 14.27 -22.82
N ILE A 231 -16.74 13.89 -23.84
CA ILE A 231 -16.46 14.11 -25.25
C ILE A 231 -17.07 15.45 -25.62
#